data_AF-A0A5K1FXI7-F1
#
_entry.id   AF-A0A5K1FXI7-F1
#
_cell.length_a   1.000
_cell.length_b   1.000
_cell.length_c   1.000
_cell.angle_alpha   90.00
_cell.angle_beta   90.00
_cell.angle_gamma   90.00
#
_symmetry.space_group_name_H-M   'P 1'
#
loop_
_entity.id
_entity.type
_entity.pdbx_description
1 polymer ?
#
loop_
_entity_poly.entity_id
_entity_poly.type
_entity_poly.pdbx_seq_one_letter_code
_entity_poly.pdbx_strand_id
1 'polypeptide(L)'
;VLSSRNVELFLGYYVSCIKKIDKIENSHDSEVGDVNNQREAFKKFILELLPAERSLQSQSLEVDLVLWTVGSRPLLPLVGPNNSGLFPANSGGQAEIDDTLRVKGHPRIFAIGDSAGFRDSSGRRVPATAQ
;
A
#
# COMPACT_ATOMS: atom_id res chain seq x y z
N VAL A 1 0.59 -14.25 -24.92
CA VAL A 1 1.67 -13.29 -24.57
C VAL A 1 2.02 -13.31 -23.07
N LEU A 2 1.04 -13.26 -22.15
CA LEU A 2 1.32 -13.31 -20.71
C LEU A 2 1.72 -14.71 -20.22
N SER A 3 1.00 -15.76 -20.62
CA SER A 3 1.30 -17.15 -20.25
C SER A 3 2.67 -17.61 -20.77
N SER A 4 3.07 -17.12 -21.94
CA SER A 4 4.42 -17.36 -22.51
C SER A 4 5.55 -16.66 -21.74
N ARG A 5 5.22 -15.77 -20.80
CA ARG A 5 6.17 -15.04 -19.94
C ARG A 5 6.09 -15.47 -18.47
N ASN A 6 5.40 -16.57 -18.17
CA ASN A 6 5.16 -17.04 -16.79
C ASN A 6 4.51 -15.97 -15.90
N VAL A 7 3.53 -15.25 -16.46
CA VAL A 7 2.75 -14.23 -15.75
C VAL A 7 1.31 -14.70 -15.61
N GLU A 8 0.81 -14.67 -14.39
CA GLU A 8 -0.59 -14.93 -14.04
C GLU A 8 -1.24 -13.65 -13.52
N LEU A 9 -2.50 -13.41 -13.90
CA LEU A 9 -3.27 -12.26 -13.47
C LEU A 9 -4.46 -12.71 -12.63
N PHE A 10 -4.47 -12.28 -11.37
CA PHE A 10 -5.57 -12.47 -10.43
C PHE A 10 -6.47 -11.23 -10.45
N LEU A 11 -7.44 -11.20 -11.37
CA LEU A 11 -8.39 -10.10 -11.53
C LEU A 11 -9.62 -10.28 -10.62
N GLY A 12 -10.27 -9.17 -10.26
CA GLY A 12 -11.47 -9.20 -9.41
C GLY A 12 -11.17 -9.46 -7.93
N TYR A 13 -9.91 -9.28 -7.51
CA TYR A 13 -9.45 -9.44 -6.14
C TYR A 13 -8.81 -8.17 -5.60
N TYR A 14 -8.87 -7.99 -4.29
CA TYR A 14 -8.00 -7.06 -3.55
C TYR A 14 -7.27 -7.80 -2.44
N VAL A 15 -6.06 -7.35 -2.14
CA VAL A 15 -5.26 -7.91 -1.03
C VAL A 15 -5.81 -7.35 0.28
N SER A 16 -6.28 -8.22 1.16
CA SER A 16 -6.79 -7.84 2.49
C SER A 16 -5.71 -7.93 3.56
N CYS A 17 -4.78 -8.88 3.42
CA CYS A 17 -3.71 -9.10 4.39
C CYS A 17 -2.44 -9.62 3.69
N ILE A 18 -1.28 -9.16 4.18
CA ILE A 18 0.04 -9.65 3.79
C ILE A 18 0.68 -10.19 5.07
N LYS A 19 0.86 -11.51 5.16
CA LYS A 19 1.44 -12.18 6.32
C LYS A 19 2.82 -12.69 5.98
N LYS A 20 3.80 -12.41 6.83
CA LYS A 20 5.14 -13.00 6.70
C LYS A 20 5.13 -14.40 7.34
N ILE A 21 5.65 -15.39 6.62
CA ILE A 21 5.94 -16.71 7.17
C ILE A 21 7.37 -16.67 7.70
N ASP A 22 7.51 -16.69 9.02
CA ASP A 22 8.79 -17.02 9.65
C ASP A 22 8.87 -18.54 9.75
N LYS A 23 9.87 -19.15 9.09
CA LYS A 23 10.14 -20.58 9.30
C LYS A 23 10.60 -20.74 10.75
N ILE A 24 9.72 -21.22 11.61
CA ILE A 24 10.12 -21.80 12.90
C ILE A 24 10.82 -23.11 12.52
N GLU A 25 12.15 -23.11 12.62
CA GLU A 25 12.89 -24.36 12.67
C GLU A 25 12.40 -25.11 13.92
N ASN A 26 11.56 -26.12 13.74
CA ASN A 26 11.30 -27.11 14.78
C ASN A 26 12.63 -27.82 15.05
N SER A 27 13.35 -27.34 16.05
CA SER A 27 14.61 -27.91 16.51
C SER A 27 14.35 -29.21 17.27
N HIS A 28 14.09 -30.31 16.58
CA HIS A 28 14.29 -31.67 17.11
C HIS A 28 14.50 -32.64 15.95
N ASP A 29 15.74 -32.81 15.51
CA ASP A 29 16.40 -34.12 15.54
C ASP A 29 17.91 -33.99 15.27
N SER A 30 18.67 -34.75 16.04
CA SER A 30 20.11 -34.61 16.28
C SER A 30 21.00 -35.00 15.09
N GLU A 31 22.09 -34.22 14.97
CA GLU A 31 23.47 -34.58 14.59
C GLU A 31 23.71 -35.51 13.37
N VAL A 32 24.30 -34.96 12.30
CA VAL A 32 25.74 -35.07 11.98
C VAL A 32 26.01 -34.32 10.65
N GLY A 33 26.88 -33.30 10.72
CA GLY A 33 27.79 -32.83 9.66
C GLY A 33 27.20 -32.26 8.37
N ASP A 34 27.14 -30.93 8.25
CA ASP A 34 27.83 -30.22 7.15
C ASP A 34 28.01 -28.73 7.48
N VAL A 35 29.21 -28.22 7.22
CA VAL A 35 29.65 -26.85 7.50
C VAL A 35 29.44 -26.01 6.22
N ASN A 36 28.79 -24.85 6.36
CA ASN A 36 28.61 -23.81 5.33
C ASN A 36 27.50 -23.99 4.28
N ASN A 37 26.25 -24.12 4.72
CA ASN A 37 25.13 -23.62 3.94
C ASN A 37 24.11 -22.93 4.86
N GLN A 38 24.45 -21.74 5.38
CA GLN A 38 23.43 -20.77 5.78
C GLN A 38 22.71 -20.33 4.50
N ARG A 39 21.81 -21.18 4.00
CA ARG A 39 20.76 -20.76 3.08
C ARG A 39 19.92 -19.78 3.88
N GLU A 40 20.18 -18.48 3.71
CA GLU A 40 19.27 -17.40 4.10
C GLU A 40 17.86 -17.87 3.80
N ALA A 41 17.09 -18.16 4.86
CA ALA A 41 15.74 -18.65 4.70
C ALA A 41 14.95 -17.56 3.97
N PHE A 42 14.67 -17.75 2.68
CA PHE A 42 13.90 -16.79 1.90
C PHE A 42 12.60 -16.50 2.65
N LYS A 43 12.40 -15.22 3.00
CA LYS A 43 11.20 -14.74 3.66
C LYS A 43 10.04 -14.97 2.70
N LYS A 44 9.12 -15.85 3.08
CA LYS A 44 7.91 -16.11 2.32
C LYS A 44 6.76 -15.27 2.87
N PHE A 45 5.83 -14.92 1.99
CA PHE A 45 4.63 -14.19 2.33
C PHE A 45 3.40 -14.95 1.90
N ILE A 46 2.33 -14.81 2.66
CA ILE A 46 0.98 -15.22 2.28
C ILE A 46 0.16 -13.96 2.03
N LEU A 47 -0.40 -13.86 0.84
CA LEU A 47 -1.38 -12.87 0.46
C LEU A 47 -2.77 -13.45 0.61
N GLU A 48 -3.58 -12.84 1.47
CA GLU A 48 -5.01 -13.12 1.53
C GLU A 48 -5.74 -12.22 0.54
N LEU A 49 -6.39 -12.84 -0.44
CA LEU A 49 -7.14 -12.17 -1.49
C LEU A 49 -8.63 -12.29 -1.18
N LEU A 50 -9.32 -11.14 -1.12
CA LEU A 50 -10.76 -11.08 -1.02
C LEU A 50 -11.37 -10.69 -2.37
N PRO A 51 -12.53 -11.27 -2.72
CA PRO A 51 -13.18 -11.00 -3.99
C PRO A 51 -13.80 -9.59 -3.98
N ALA A 52 -13.62 -8.86 -5.07
CA ALA A 52 -14.31 -7.60 -5.36
C ALA A 52 -15.73 -7.85 -5.94
N GLU A 53 -16.01 -9.08 -6.38
CA GLU A 53 -17.27 -9.49 -7.00
C GLU A 53 -17.86 -10.71 -6.29
N ARG A 54 -19.19 -10.78 -6.15
CA ARG A 54 -19.86 -11.84 -5.37
C ARG A 54 -19.70 -13.26 -5.92
N SER A 55 -19.29 -13.41 -7.18
CA SER A 55 -19.10 -14.69 -7.87
C SER A 55 -17.78 -15.38 -7.51
N LEU A 56 -16.82 -14.64 -6.94
CA LEU A 56 -15.49 -15.12 -6.63
C LEU A 56 -15.38 -15.52 -5.15
N GLN A 57 -14.47 -16.46 -4.86
CA GLN A 57 -14.15 -16.89 -3.49
C GLN A 57 -12.80 -16.34 -3.07
N SER A 58 -12.62 -16.11 -1.77
CA SER A 58 -11.34 -15.71 -1.19
C SER A 58 -10.23 -16.71 -1.52
N GLN A 59 -9.01 -16.21 -1.69
CA GLN A 59 -7.84 -17.02 -2.03
C GLN A 59 -6.65 -16.70 -1.12
N SER A 60 -5.71 -17.63 -1.07
CA SER A 60 -4.44 -17.47 -0.36
C SER A 60 -3.31 -17.75 -1.35
N LEU A 61 -2.39 -16.80 -1.51
CA LEU A 61 -1.27 -16.90 -2.45
C LEU A 61 0.06 -16.81 -1.71
N GLU A 62 0.88 -17.84 -1.83
CA GLU A 62 2.24 -17.87 -1.30
C GLU A 62 3.20 -17.21 -2.30
N VAL A 63 3.97 -16.22 -1.85
CA VAL A 63 4.91 -15.47 -2.70
C VAL A 63 6.21 -15.17 -1.98
N ASP A 64 7.30 -15.05 -2.72
CA ASP A 64 8.62 -14.66 -2.17
C ASP A 64 8.80 -13.13 -2.13
N LEU A 65 8.10 -12.38 -2.99
CA LEU A 65 8.18 -10.92 -3.09
C LEU A 65 6.80 -10.31 -3.40
N VAL A 66 6.52 -9.17 -2.77
CA VAL A 66 5.32 -8.35 -3.06
C VAL A 66 5.79 -6.98 -3.53
N LEU A 67 5.32 -6.54 -4.69
CA LEU A 67 5.55 -5.19 -5.23
C LEU A 67 4.21 -4.46 -5.40
N TRP A 68 4.03 -3.35 -4.67
CA TRP A 68 2.82 -2.52 -4.73
C TRP A 68 3.04 -1.30 -5.61
N THR A 69 2.35 -1.25 -6.76
CA THR A 69 2.55 -0.18 -7.77
C THR A 69 1.33 0.71 -7.98
N VAL A 70 0.19 0.41 -7.36
CA VAL A 70 -1.08 1.13 -7.60
C VAL A 70 -1.19 2.46 -6.85
N GLY A 71 -0.13 2.85 -6.12
CA GLY A 71 0.01 4.16 -5.47
C GLY A 71 -0.21 4.15 -3.96
N SER A 72 0.26 5.20 -3.29
CA SER A 72 0.00 5.47 -1.88
C SER A 72 -1.08 6.55 -1.73
N ARG A 73 -1.96 6.40 -0.74
CA ARG A 73 -2.85 7.50 -0.34
C ARG A 73 -2.14 8.31 0.75
N PRO A 74 -1.84 9.61 0.54
CA PRO A 74 -1.34 10.46 1.60
C PRO A 74 -2.40 10.54 2.69
N LEU A 75 -2.04 10.17 3.92
CA LEU A 75 -2.94 10.24 5.05
C LEU A 75 -2.71 11.58 5.76
N LEU A 76 -3.62 12.53 5.57
CA LEU A 76 -3.70 13.63 6.53
C LEU A 76 -4.01 13.07 7.93
N PRO A 77 -3.41 13.62 8.99
CA PRO A 77 -3.68 13.17 10.35
C PRO A 77 -5.18 13.26 10.67
N LEU A 78 -5.80 12.12 10.96
CA LEU A 78 -7.14 12.06 11.51
C LEU A 78 -7.06 12.41 13.00
N VAL A 79 -7.95 13.29 13.48
CA VAL A 79 -8.00 13.64 14.90
C VAL A 79 -9.31 13.17 15.50
N GLY A 80 -9.20 12.30 16.50
CA GLY A 80 -10.29 11.89 17.38
C GLY A 80 -11.17 10.73 16.89
N PRO A 81 -12.03 10.19 17.76
CA PRO A 81 -12.90 9.03 17.50
C PRO A 81 -13.99 9.29 16.45
N ASN A 82 -14.18 10.56 16.04
CA ASN A 82 -15.24 10.99 15.14
C ASN A 82 -14.76 11.18 13.70
N ASN A 83 -13.50 10.84 13.40
CA ASN A 83 -12.87 11.01 12.09
C ASN A 83 -12.99 12.44 11.50
N SER A 84 -13.13 13.47 12.33
CA SER A 84 -13.05 14.85 11.88
C SER A 84 -11.57 15.17 11.63
N GLY A 85 -11.14 15.12 10.37
CA GLY A 85 -9.77 15.43 10.00
C GLY A 85 -9.34 16.80 10.53
N LEU A 86 -8.09 16.90 11.00
CA LEU A 86 -7.53 18.16 11.51
C LEU A 86 -7.55 19.28 10.46
N PHE A 87 -7.54 18.89 9.19
CA PHE A 87 -7.51 19.76 8.03
C PHE A 87 -8.55 19.32 7.00
N PRO A 88 -9.09 20.26 6.20
CA PRO A 88 -9.95 19.90 5.09
C PRO A 88 -9.18 19.03 4.09
N ALA A 89 -9.71 17.83 3.82
CA ALA A 89 -9.12 16.85 2.92
C ALA A 89 -10.01 16.61 1.70
N ASN A 90 -9.40 16.51 0.52
CA ASN A 90 -10.11 16.12 -0.70
C ASN A 90 -10.34 14.59 -0.74
N SER A 91 -11.08 14.10 -1.74
CA SER A 91 -11.34 12.65 -1.88
C SER A 91 -10.08 11.79 -2.08
N GLY A 92 -8.93 12.40 -2.42
CA GLY A 92 -7.62 11.76 -2.53
C GLY A 92 -6.83 11.70 -1.22
N GLY A 93 -7.34 12.28 -0.13
CA GLY A 93 -6.67 12.29 1.18
C GLY A 93 -5.67 13.44 1.35
N GLN A 94 -5.59 14.35 0.39
CA GLN A 94 -4.68 15.49 0.39
C GLN A 94 -5.36 16.71 1.01
N ALA A 95 -4.58 17.62 1.60
CA ALA A 95 -5.09 18.87 2.12
C ALA A 95 -5.63 19.75 1.00
N GLU A 96 -6.81 20.31 1.20
CA GLU A 96 -7.30 21.35 0.30
C GLU A 96 -6.50 22.63 0.52
N ILE A 97 -5.80 23.05 -0.53
CA ILE A 97 -4.99 24.27 -0.53
C ILE A 97 -5.52 25.33 -1.51
N ASP A 98 -5.10 26.57 -1.29
CA ASP A 98 -5.22 27.65 -2.28
C ASP A 98 -3.99 27.74 -3.21
N ASP A 99 -3.97 28.76 -4.06
CA ASP A 99 -2.87 29.05 -4.99
C ASP A 99 -1.57 29.49 -4.31
N THR A 100 -1.61 29.81 -3.01
CA THR A 100 -0.45 30.11 -2.16
C THR A 100 0.02 28.93 -1.33
N LEU A 101 -0.47 27.72 -1.62
CA LEU A 101 -0.15 26.46 -0.93
C LEU A 101 -0.66 26.40 0.53
N ARG A 102 -1.50 27.35 0.94
CA ARG A 102 -2.05 27.38 2.29
C ARG A 102 -3.23 26.43 2.41
N VAL A 103 -3.30 25.71 3.51
CA VAL A 103 -4.46 24.88 3.82
C VAL A 103 -5.66 25.79 4.06
N LYS A 104 -6.76 25.53 3.36
CA LYS A 104 -7.97 26.36 3.47
C LYS A 104 -8.45 26.44 4.93
N GLY A 105 -8.71 27.65 5.42
CA GLY A 105 -9.10 27.89 6.81
C GLY A 105 -7.93 27.93 7.81
N HIS A 106 -6.69 27.68 7.37
CA HIS A 106 -5.50 27.65 8.23
C HIS A 106 -4.37 28.52 7.64
N PRO A 107 -4.40 29.85 7.85
CA PRO A 107 -3.50 30.80 7.16
C PRO A 107 -2.01 30.63 7.49
N ARG A 108 -1.66 29.86 8.53
CA ARG A 108 -0.29 29.59 8.97
C ARG A 108 0.17 28.16 8.67
N ILE A 109 -0.63 27.38 7.94
CA ILE A 109 -0.35 25.98 7.64
C ILE A 109 -0.31 25.82 6.13
N PHE A 110 0.73 25.16 5.65
CA PHE A 110 0.99 24.94 4.24
C PHE A 110 1.09 23.44 3.98
N ALA A 111 0.60 22.99 2.83
CA ALA A 111 0.77 21.61 2.38
C ALA A 111 1.45 21.63 1.01
N ILE A 112 2.43 20.75 0.83
CA ILE A 112 3.26 20.66 -0.39
C ILE A 112 3.43 19.19 -0.79
N GLY A 113 3.88 18.96 -2.03
CA GLY A 113 4.10 17.62 -2.57
C GLY A 113 2.82 16.78 -2.57
N ASP A 114 2.95 15.48 -2.27
CA ASP A 114 1.85 14.53 -2.31
C ASP A 114 0.72 14.87 -1.33
N SER A 115 1.01 15.60 -0.25
CA SER A 115 0.01 16.03 0.73
C SER A 115 -0.85 17.21 0.25
N ALA A 116 -0.53 17.84 -0.88
CA ALA A 116 -1.22 19.03 -1.39
C ALA A 116 -2.26 18.69 -2.48
N GLY A 117 -3.53 18.99 -2.21
CA GLY A 117 -4.64 18.80 -3.13
C GLY A 117 -4.89 20.01 -4.01
N PHE A 118 -3.91 20.40 -4.83
CA PHE A 118 -4.00 21.58 -5.69
C PHE A 118 -4.98 21.38 -6.86
N ARG A 119 -5.67 22.46 -7.23
CA ARG A 119 -6.48 22.55 -8.45
C ARG A 119 -5.99 23.69 -9.31
N ASP A 120 -5.87 23.45 -10.62
CA ASP A 120 -5.52 24.48 -11.58
C ASP A 120 -6.64 25.54 -11.72
N SER A 121 -6.39 26.60 -12.48
CA SER A 121 -7.36 27.67 -12.74
C SER A 121 -8.65 27.21 -13.43
N SER A 122 -8.64 26.02 -14.03
CA SER A 122 -9.83 25.37 -14.61
C SER A 122 -10.57 24.45 -13.63
N GLY A 123 -10.10 24.38 -12.38
CA GLY A 123 -10.66 23.54 -11.32
C GLY A 123 -10.24 22.07 -11.38
N ARG A 124 -9.33 21.69 -12.29
CA ARG A 124 -8.86 20.31 -12.43
C ARG A 124 -7.79 20.01 -11.38
N ARG A 125 -7.81 18.80 -10.83
CA ARG A 125 -6.77 18.37 -9.88
C ARG A 125 -5.45 18.21 -10.60
N VAL A 126 -4.40 18.77 -10.00
CA VAL A 126 -3.04 18.53 -10.45
C VAL A 126 -2.53 17.24 -9.81
N PRO A 127 -1.99 16.28 -10.59
CA PRO A 127 -1.48 15.03 -10.04
C PRO A 127 -0.30 15.28 -9.10
N ALA A 128 -0.23 14.47 -8.04
CA ALA A 128 0.94 14.40 -7.18
C ALA A 128 2.13 13.90 -8.03
N THR A 129 3.03 14.81 -8.36
CA THR A 129 4.25 14.53 -9.11
C THR A 129 5.41 15.00 -8.24
N ALA A 130 6.47 14.19 -8.16
CA ALA A 130 7.73 14.67 -7.59
C ALA A 130 8.27 15.78 -8.50
N GLN A 131 8.67 16.91 -7.90
CA GLN A 131 9.45 17.95 -8.57
C GLN A 131 10.94 17.80 -8.24
#